data_AF-A0A661MG48-F1
#
_entry.id   AF-A0A661MG48-F1
#
_cell.length_a   1.000
_cell.length_b   1.000
_cell.length_c   1.000
_cell.angle_alpha   90.00
_cell.angle_beta   90.00
_cell.angle_gamma   90.00
#
_symmetry.space_group_name_H-M   'P 1'
#
loop_
_entity.id
_entity.type
_entity.pdbx_description
1 polymer ?
#
loop_
_entity_poly.entity_id
_entity_poly.type
_entity_poly.pdbx_seq_one_letter_code
_entity_poly.pdbx_strand_id
1 'polypeptide(L)'
;MLEINSTIIVQIVNFLLLLFVLNLILYRPIRGVLNRRREEMEGLKSAAEDLLGKAGEREKDIEEGMAEARRAGHKEKDAFKAEGMDEQTTILREAGDSAARKIAEARTETDGKVAEVRKALESQIAAFSEELAEKILGRSIS
;
A
#
# COMPACT_ATOMS: atom_id res chain seq x y z
N MET A 1 46.84 89.89 0.09
CA MET A 1 47.44 88.78 0.84
C MET A 1 46.35 88.17 1.70
N LEU A 2 46.28 86.84 1.80
CA LEU A 2 45.37 86.18 2.73
C LEU A 2 45.83 86.53 4.15
N GLU A 3 45.22 87.54 4.75
CA GLU A 3 45.46 87.83 6.15
C GLU A 3 44.72 86.80 6.99
N ILE A 4 45.50 85.98 7.69
CA ILE A 4 44.97 84.99 8.63
C ILE A 4 44.48 85.77 9.85
N ASN A 5 43.22 86.17 9.79
CA ASN A 5 42.53 86.90 10.85
C ASN A 5 41.61 85.95 11.63
N SER A 6 41.27 86.32 12.87
CA SER A 6 40.41 85.55 13.77
C SER A 6 39.08 85.10 13.12
N THR A 7 38.59 85.85 12.13
CA THR A 7 37.41 85.53 11.32
C THR A 7 37.50 84.18 10.60
N ILE A 8 38.68 83.76 10.13
CA ILE A 8 38.84 82.45 9.46
C ILE A 8 38.61 81.31 10.46
N ILE A 9 39.10 81.46 11.70
CA ILE A 9 38.89 80.48 12.77
C ILE A 9 37.41 80.37 13.08
N VAL A 10 36.70 81.51 13.19
CA VAL A 10 35.25 81.53 13.41
C VAL A 10 34.49 80.86 12.26
N GLN A 11 34.89 81.08 11.01
CA GLN A 11 34.27 80.45 9.84
C GLN A 11 34.50 78.93 9.79
N ILE A 12 35.69 78.46 10.16
CA ILE A 12 35.99 77.01 10.29
C ILE A 12 35.10 76.39 11.37
N VAL A 13 34.99 77.03 12.53
CA VAL A 13 34.11 76.55 13.61
C VAL A 13 32.65 76.50 13.16
N ASN A 14 32.17 77.53 12.44
CA ASN A 14 30.82 77.54 11.89
C ASN A 14 30.59 76.40 10.88
N PHE A 15 31.54 76.16 9.98
CA PHE A 15 31.47 75.07 9.01
C PHE A 15 31.47 73.69 9.69
N LEU A 16 32.33 73.49 10.69
CA LEU A 16 32.35 72.24 11.47
C LEU A 16 31.05 72.02 12.25
N LEU A 17 30.49 73.08 12.81
CA LEU A 17 29.19 73.02 13.50
C LEU A 17 28.06 72.65 12.52
N LEU A 18 28.06 73.25 11.32
CA LEU A 18 27.08 72.92 10.28
C LEU A 18 27.24 71.49 9.78
N LEU A 19 28.47 71.00 9.60
CA LEU A 19 28.76 69.61 9.23
C LEU A 19 28.27 68.65 10.33
N PHE A 20 28.49 68.99 11.61
CA PHE A 20 28.01 68.20 12.74
C PHE A 20 26.47 68.11 12.76
N VAL A 21 25.78 69.25 12.58
CA VAL A 21 24.32 69.29 12.51
C VAL A 21 23.80 68.47 11.31
N LEU A 22 24.42 68.61 10.14
CA LEU A 22 24.05 67.87 8.94
C LEU A 22 24.30 66.36 9.10
N ASN A 23 25.38 65.97 9.77
CA ASN A 23 25.67 64.57 10.08
C ASN A 23 24.58 63.96 10.99
N LEU A 24 24.11 64.72 11.99
CA LEU A 24 23.07 64.28 12.90
C LEU A 24 21.69 64.22 12.24
N ILE A 25 21.31 65.24 11.45
CA ILE A 25 19.96 65.39 10.88
C ILE A 25 19.79 64.62 9.56
N LEU A 26 20.83 64.50 8.73
CA LEU A 26 20.72 63.89 7.39
C LEU A 26 21.46 62.55 7.30
N TYR A 27 22.76 62.54 7.57
CA TYR A 27 23.59 61.36 7.26
C TYR A 27 23.26 60.16 8.14
N ARG A 28 23.02 60.35 9.45
CA ARG A 28 22.59 59.26 10.35
C ARG A 28 21.25 58.64 9.94
N PRO A 29 20.15 59.40 9.76
CA PRO A 29 18.87 58.80 9.39
C PRO A 29 18.88 58.17 8.00
N ILE A 30 19.55 58.77 7.01
CA ILE A 30 19.66 58.18 5.66
C ILE A 30 20.35 56.82 5.71
N ARG A 31 21.46 56.70 6.44
CA ARG A 31 22.14 55.41 6.65
C ARG A 31 21.24 54.41 7.37
N GLY A 32 20.49 54.85 8.38
CA GLY A 32 19.54 54.01 9.09
C GLY A 32 18.44 53.44 8.18
N VAL A 33 17.86 54.26 7.30
CA VAL A 33 16.86 53.81 6.33
C VAL A 33 17.48 52.85 5.31
N LEU A 34 18.67 53.15 4.81
CA LEU A 34 19.35 52.28 3.85
C LEU A 34 19.68 50.91 4.45
N ASN A 35 20.13 50.87 5.71
CA ASN A 35 20.39 49.62 6.42
C ASN A 35 19.11 48.82 6.66
N ARG A 36 18.03 49.46 7.12
CA ARG A 36 16.73 48.78 7.27
C ARG A 36 16.25 48.17 5.96
N ARG A 37 16.34 48.91 4.85
CA ARG A 37 15.96 48.38 3.52
C ARG A 37 16.84 47.20 3.11
N ARG A 38 18.13 47.22 3.42
CA ARG A 38 19.03 46.09 3.16
C ARG A 38 18.64 44.87 4.00
N GLU A 39 18.44 45.05 5.30
CA GLU A 39 18.03 43.99 6.23
C GLU A 39 16.69 43.37 5.84
N GLU A 40 15.69 44.18 5.48
CA GLU A 40 14.39 43.71 4.99
C GLU A 40 14.55 42.88 3.71
N MET A 41 15.33 43.35 2.74
CA MET A 41 15.55 42.65 1.48
C MET A 41 16.33 41.34 1.67
N GLU A 42 17.37 41.34 2.50
CA GLU A 42 18.13 40.14 2.85
C GLU A 42 17.27 39.13 3.61
N GLY A 43 16.45 39.61 4.56
CA GLY A 43 15.51 38.77 5.31
C GLY A 43 14.46 38.13 4.40
N LEU A 44 13.88 38.89 3.47
CA LEU A 44 12.93 38.36 2.48
C LEU A 44 13.58 37.34 1.55
N LYS A 45 14.81 37.59 1.11
CA LYS A 45 15.56 36.66 0.27
C LYS A 45 15.86 35.35 1.00
N SER A 46 16.35 35.42 2.24
CA SER A 46 16.62 34.24 3.06
C SER A 46 15.33 33.45 3.34
N ALA A 47 14.22 34.13 3.66
CA ALA A 47 12.95 33.45 3.87
C ALA A 47 12.44 32.76 2.60
N ALA A 48 12.63 33.37 1.42
CA ALA A 48 12.27 32.75 0.15
C ALA A 48 13.13 31.52 -0.15
N GLU A 49 14.44 31.60 0.08
CA GLU A 49 15.37 30.47 -0.07
C GLU A 49 15.01 29.31 0.87
N ASP A 50 14.69 29.60 2.14
CA ASP A 50 14.25 28.61 3.12
C ASP A 50 12.93 27.94 2.72
N LEU A 51 11.96 28.72 2.23
CA LEU A 51 10.67 28.19 1.78
C LEU A 51 10.82 27.30 0.53
N LEU A 52 11.68 27.70 -0.41
CA LEU A 52 12.00 26.88 -1.59
C LEU A 52 12.72 25.58 -1.18
N GLY A 53 13.66 25.65 -0.24
CA GLY A 53 14.33 24.48 0.31
C GLY A 53 13.35 23.50 0.96
N LYS A 54 12.47 24.00 1.83
CA LYS A 54 11.42 23.20 2.48
C LYS A 54 10.42 22.62 1.48
N ALA A 55 10.05 23.37 0.44
CA ALA A 55 9.16 22.87 -0.60
C ALA A 55 9.80 21.70 -1.35
N GLY A 56 11.09 21.81 -1.71
CA GLY A 56 11.82 20.71 -2.37
C GLY A 56 12.02 19.48 -1.48
N GLU A 57 12.24 19.67 -0.18
CA GLU A 57 12.29 18.55 0.78
C GLU A 57 10.93 17.85 0.89
N ARG A 58 9.85 18.62 1.02
CA ARG A 58 8.48 18.07 1.06
C ARG A 58 8.10 17.33 -0.21
N GLU A 59 8.51 17.83 -1.38
CA GLU A 59 8.27 17.16 -2.65
C GLU A 59 8.96 15.80 -2.70
N LYS A 60 10.24 15.73 -2.27
CA LYS A 60 10.97 14.46 -2.16
C LYS A 60 10.31 13.49 -1.18
N ASP A 61 9.94 13.96 0.01
CA ASP A 61 9.24 13.13 1.01
C ASP A 61 7.95 12.53 0.45
N ILE A 62 7.18 13.32 -0.30
CA ILE A 62 5.94 12.87 -0.95
C ILE A 62 6.25 11.83 -2.03
N GLU A 63 7.23 12.08 -2.89
CA GLU A 63 7.63 11.12 -3.94
C GLU A 63 8.10 9.78 -3.34
N GLU A 64 8.94 9.84 -2.31
CA GLU A 64 9.44 8.66 -1.60
C GLU A 64 8.30 7.90 -0.90
N GLY A 65 7.42 8.61 -0.18
CA GLY A 65 6.26 8.02 0.47
C GLY A 65 5.28 7.39 -0.51
N MET A 66 5.05 8.01 -1.67
CA MET A 66 4.23 7.45 -2.74
C MET A 66 4.86 6.19 -3.36
N ALA A 67 6.18 6.19 -3.56
CA ALA A 67 6.90 5.02 -4.05
C ALA A 67 6.84 3.86 -3.04
N GLU A 68 7.00 4.16 -1.75
CA GLU A 68 6.89 3.17 -0.67
C GLU A 68 5.48 2.60 -0.54
N ALA A 69 4.45 3.45 -0.54
CA ALA A 69 3.06 3.02 -0.51
C ALA A 69 2.70 2.11 -1.69
N ARG A 70 3.19 2.42 -2.89
CA ARG A 70 3.02 1.53 -4.07
C ARG A 70 3.71 0.19 -3.87
N ARG A 71 4.97 0.18 -3.39
CA ARG A 71 5.69 -1.08 -3.11
C ARG A 71 4.96 -1.93 -2.07
N ALA A 72 4.50 -1.32 -0.99
CA ALA A 72 3.73 -2.01 0.04
C ALA A 72 2.42 -2.56 -0.53
N GLY A 73 1.67 -1.76 -1.30
CA GLY A 73 0.42 -2.20 -1.93
C GLY A 73 0.61 -3.35 -2.93
N HIS A 74 1.69 -3.32 -3.72
CA HIS A 74 2.02 -4.42 -4.62
C HIS A 74 2.38 -5.70 -3.86
N LYS A 75 3.19 -5.58 -2.80
CA LYS A 75 3.56 -6.71 -1.95
C LYS A 75 2.34 -7.35 -1.29
N GLU A 76 1.43 -6.55 -0.77
CA GLU A 76 0.20 -7.03 -0.14
C GLU A 76 -0.73 -7.72 -1.15
N LYS A 77 -0.89 -7.11 -2.34
CA LYS A 77 -1.65 -7.72 -3.43
C LYS A 77 -1.08 -9.06 -3.85
N ASP A 78 0.25 -9.16 -3.98
CA ASP A 78 0.92 -10.41 -4.36
C ASP A 78 0.78 -11.46 -3.26
N ALA A 79 0.82 -11.07 -1.98
CA ALA A 79 0.54 -11.94 -0.85
C ALA A 79 -0.90 -12.50 -0.89
N PHE A 80 -1.90 -11.64 -1.05
CA PHE A 80 -3.30 -12.08 -1.19
C PHE A 80 -3.52 -12.99 -2.38
N LYS A 81 -2.85 -12.71 -3.51
CA LYS A 81 -2.93 -13.57 -4.68
C LYS A 81 -2.32 -14.94 -4.42
N ALA A 82 -1.18 -15.00 -3.73
CA ALA A 82 -0.53 -16.26 -3.37
C ALA A 82 -1.41 -17.07 -2.40
N GLU A 83 -1.96 -16.42 -1.36
CA GLU A 83 -2.89 -17.04 -0.41
C GLU A 83 -4.13 -17.58 -1.11
N GLY A 84 -4.76 -16.79 -1.99
CA GLY A 84 -5.92 -17.24 -2.74
C GLY A 84 -5.63 -18.41 -3.69
N MET A 85 -4.42 -18.48 -4.27
CA MET A 85 -4.00 -19.62 -5.09
C MET A 85 -3.77 -20.89 -4.26
N ASP A 86 -3.25 -20.76 -3.04
CA ASP A 86 -3.04 -21.88 -2.13
C ASP A 86 -4.37 -22.41 -1.58
N GLU A 87 -5.27 -21.51 -1.19
CA GLU A 87 -6.63 -21.86 -0.77
C GLU A 87 -7.41 -22.53 -1.90
N GLN A 88 -7.34 -21.99 -3.12
CA GLN A 88 -7.95 -22.60 -4.30
C GLN A 88 -7.43 -24.02 -4.52
N THR A 89 -6.11 -24.22 -4.43
CA THR A 89 -5.48 -25.54 -4.58
C THR A 89 -5.97 -26.50 -3.51
N THR A 90 -6.07 -26.05 -2.27
CA THR A 90 -6.57 -26.83 -1.13
C THR A 90 -8.02 -27.25 -1.35
N ILE A 91 -8.89 -26.31 -1.71
CA ILE A 91 -10.32 -26.59 -1.97
C ILE A 91 -10.47 -27.58 -3.13
N LEU A 92 -9.73 -27.42 -4.22
CA LEU A 92 -9.76 -28.35 -5.35
C LEU A 92 -9.31 -29.75 -4.95
N ARG A 93 -8.24 -29.85 -4.14
CA ARG A 93 -7.76 -31.13 -3.63
C ARG A 93 -8.80 -31.81 -2.76
N GLU A 94 -9.41 -31.09 -1.81
CA GLU A 94 -10.44 -31.62 -0.92
C GLU A 94 -11.69 -32.05 -1.69
N ALA A 95 -12.11 -31.27 -2.70
CA ALA A 95 -13.21 -31.63 -3.57
C ALA A 95 -12.91 -32.91 -4.37
N GLY A 96 -11.67 -33.04 -4.89
CA GLY A 96 -11.19 -34.23 -5.58
C GLY A 96 -11.16 -35.46 -4.68
N ASP A 97 -10.62 -35.33 -3.47
CA ASP A 97 -10.57 -36.40 -2.47
C ASP A 97 -11.97 -36.85 -2.05
N SER A 98 -12.89 -35.90 -1.84
CA SER A 98 -14.30 -36.18 -1.50
C SER A 98 -15.03 -36.89 -2.65
N ALA A 99 -14.82 -36.45 -3.89
CA ALA A 99 -15.39 -37.10 -5.07
C ALA A 99 -14.86 -38.54 -5.21
N ALA A 100 -13.55 -38.75 -5.04
CA ALA A 100 -12.94 -40.07 -5.09
C ALA A 100 -13.50 -41.01 -4.01
N ARG A 101 -13.68 -40.52 -2.77
CA ARG A 101 -14.32 -41.28 -1.68
C ARG A 101 -15.75 -41.66 -2.01
N LYS A 102 -16.57 -40.73 -2.51
CA LYS A 102 -17.96 -41.03 -2.90
C LYS A 102 -18.05 -42.07 -4.01
N ILE A 103 -17.14 -42.02 -5.00
CA ILE A 103 -17.09 -43.04 -6.06
C ILE A 103 -16.70 -44.41 -5.50
N ALA A 104 -15.73 -44.46 -4.58
CA ALA A 104 -15.32 -45.70 -3.93
C ALA A 104 -16.47 -46.31 -3.10
N GLU A 105 -17.14 -45.50 -2.28
CA GLU A 105 -18.32 -45.92 -1.50
C GLU A 105 -19.44 -46.44 -2.39
N ALA A 106 -19.79 -45.71 -3.46
CA ALA A 106 -20.82 -46.13 -4.40
C ALA A 106 -20.48 -47.45 -5.11
N ARG A 107 -19.20 -47.69 -5.42
CA ARG A 107 -18.75 -48.99 -5.97
C ARG A 107 -18.92 -50.10 -4.96
N THR A 108 -18.47 -49.91 -3.72
CA THR A 108 -18.62 -50.91 -2.66
C THR A 108 -20.10 -51.23 -2.38
N GLU A 109 -20.97 -50.22 -2.37
CA GLU A 109 -22.41 -50.41 -2.20
C GLU A 109 -23.03 -51.19 -3.37
N THR A 110 -22.61 -50.87 -4.60
CA THR A 110 -23.06 -51.57 -5.81
C THR A 110 -22.63 -53.04 -5.79
N ASP A 111 -21.37 -53.32 -5.45
CA ASP A 111 -20.86 -54.69 -5.36
C ASP A 111 -21.61 -55.49 -4.28
N GLY A 112 -21.93 -54.85 -3.14
CA GLY A 112 -22.76 -55.43 -2.09
C GLY A 112 -24.17 -55.79 -2.58
N LYS A 113 -24.85 -54.87 -3.28
CA LYS A 113 -26.17 -55.13 -3.89
C LYS A 113 -26.14 -56.24 -4.92
N VAL A 114 -25.09 -56.31 -5.75
CA VAL A 114 -24.93 -57.40 -6.73
C VAL A 114 -24.76 -58.75 -6.04
N ALA A 115 -24.00 -58.81 -4.95
CA ALA A 115 -23.84 -60.03 -4.16
C ALA A 115 -25.16 -60.48 -3.50
N GLU A 116 -25.92 -59.53 -2.95
CA GLU A 116 -27.23 -59.80 -2.36
C GLU A 116 -28.23 -60.33 -3.39
N VAL A 117 -28.33 -59.67 -4.55
CA VAL A 117 -29.19 -60.09 -5.66
C VAL A 117 -28.80 -61.46 -6.18
N ARG A 118 -27.50 -61.77 -6.33
CA ARG A 118 -27.03 -63.12 -6.70
C ARG A 118 -27.48 -64.18 -5.71
N LYS A 119 -27.34 -63.92 -4.41
CA LYS A 119 -27.75 -64.87 -3.37
C LYS A 119 -29.27 -65.09 -3.37
N ALA A 120 -30.05 -64.03 -3.60
CA ALA A 120 -31.50 -64.14 -3.77
C ALA A 120 -31.88 -64.96 -5.02
N LEU A 121 -31.19 -64.75 -6.13
CA LEU A 121 -31.37 -65.53 -7.37
C LEU A 121 -31.01 -67.01 -7.18
N GLU A 122 -29.93 -67.34 -6.49
CA GLU A 122 -29.58 -68.74 -6.17
C GLU A 122 -30.68 -69.43 -5.36
N SER A 123 -31.22 -68.73 -4.35
CA SER A 123 -32.36 -69.24 -3.57
C SER A 123 -33.61 -69.43 -4.43
N GLN A 124 -33.86 -68.53 -5.39
CA GLN A 124 -34.99 -68.65 -6.31
C GLN A 124 -34.76 -69.73 -7.37
N ILE A 125 -33.53 -69.96 -7.83
CA ILE A 125 -33.20 -71.04 -8.78
C ILE A 125 -33.45 -72.40 -8.14
N ALA A 126 -33.14 -72.58 -6.85
CA ALA A 126 -33.48 -73.80 -6.13
C ALA A 126 -35.01 -74.04 -6.12
N ALA A 127 -35.79 -73.01 -5.78
CA ALA A 127 -37.26 -73.07 -5.79
C ALA A 127 -37.83 -73.31 -7.20
N PHE A 128 -37.32 -72.62 -8.23
CA PHE A 128 -37.72 -72.83 -9.62
C PHE A 128 -37.34 -74.21 -10.14
N SER A 129 -36.21 -74.77 -9.71
CA SER A 129 -35.77 -76.11 -10.11
C SER A 129 -36.63 -77.20 -9.48
N GLU A 130 -37.06 -76.99 -8.23
CA GLU A 130 -38.03 -77.86 -7.54
C GLU A 130 -39.40 -77.80 -8.24
N GLU A 131 -39.87 -76.60 -8.57
CA GLU A 131 -41.13 -76.39 -9.31
C GLU A 131 -41.08 -76.99 -10.73
N LEU A 132 -39.94 -76.87 -11.43
CA LEU A 132 -39.71 -77.50 -12.74
C LEU A 132 -39.64 -79.03 -12.63
N ALA A 133 -38.99 -79.58 -11.61
CA ALA A 133 -38.93 -81.01 -11.38
C ALA A 133 -40.34 -81.56 -11.09
N GLU A 134 -41.15 -80.86 -10.31
CA GLU A 134 -42.54 -81.22 -10.02
C GLU A 134 -43.40 -81.22 -11.29
N LYS A 135 -43.21 -80.24 -12.18
CA LYS A 135 -43.95 -80.10 -13.44
C LYS A 135 -43.54 -81.12 -14.50
N ILE A 136 -42.26 -81.53 -14.55
CA ILE A 136 -41.74 -82.53 -15.50
C ILE A 136 -42.03 -83.96 -15.01
N LEU A 137 -41.98 -84.21 -13.68
CA LEU A 137 -42.22 -85.54 -13.10
C LEU A 137 -43.70 -85.86 -12.88
N GLY A 138 -44.61 -84.89 -13.04
CA GLY A 138 -46.06 -85.11 -13.02
C GLY A 138 -46.61 -85.66 -11.70
N ARG A 139 -45.84 -85.55 -10.62
CA ARG A 139 -46.15 -86.04 -9.28
C ARG A 139 -45.41 -85.16 -8.28
N SER A 140 -46.14 -84.68 -7.27
CA SER A 140 -45.57 -83.97 -6.13
C SER A 140 -44.56 -84.85 -5.39
N ILE A 141 -43.40 -84.28 -5.11
CA ILE A 141 -42.39 -84.88 -4.23
C ILE A 141 -42.45 -84.08 -2.94
N SER A 142 -42.93 -84.75 -1.89
CA SER A 142 -42.91 -84.29 -0.51
C SER A 142 -41.55 -84.50 0.13
#